data_AF-A0A2P2KA61-F1
#
_entry.id   AF-A0A2P2KA61-F1
#
_cell.length_a   1.000
_cell.length_b   1.000
_cell.length_c   1.000
_cell.angle_alpha   90.00
_cell.angle_beta   90.00
_cell.angle_gamma   90.00
#
_symmetry.space_group_name_H-M   'P 1'
#
loop_
_entity.id
_entity.type
_entity.pdbx_description
1 polymer ?
#
loop_
_entity_poly.entity_id
_entity_poly.type
_entity_poly.pdbx_seq_one_letter_code
_entity_poly.pdbx_strand_id
1 'polypeptide(L)'
;MSNVSKEDAWGCLENMSLDPQHLFKEEFMSADFAMSLSCMDWVYVFQSMHQIAVKNTEEYLRLEAISVMNVVLMRSNAFTEREKFGGAVVFEGIAQLLKKDASSHVQKKTLQMLYLLLNCPKLLGIFCSGCKVGEGDDAVNDERNSSSFKEFSFILDGLANCLSCCGNSFQDIEIRKKAVNFLAFLASSGKSGFEILVGHNLTGAPNFIVLMLHVLVSEIDAEVSVPVEPAEKVKARTLLIREALILLNRLVSNPGYSSTLLCILTAARDIASLTIDIASRLSQNDYRPGQLDSMTRKIRETEIPDLARVFKKRVWSYLGDKIS
;
A
#
# COMPACT_ATOMS: atom_id res chain seq x y z
N MET A 1 -16.17 28.96 11.92
CA MET A 1 -17.33 28.04 11.85
C MET A 1 -17.92 28.15 10.46
N SER A 2 -17.58 27.23 9.58
CA SER A 2 -18.34 26.90 8.36
C SER A 2 -18.04 25.44 8.06
N ASN A 3 -19.10 24.64 8.04
CA ASN A 3 -19.08 23.21 7.81
C ASN A 3 -18.62 22.94 6.37
N VAL A 4 -17.42 22.37 6.21
CA VAL A 4 -17.04 21.66 4.99
C VAL A 4 -17.60 20.25 5.14
N SER A 5 -18.54 19.90 4.26
CA SER A 5 -19.26 18.64 4.30
C SER A 5 -18.30 17.46 4.26
N LYS A 6 -18.59 16.43 5.07
CA LYS A 6 -17.89 15.13 5.12
C LYS A 6 -18.09 14.29 3.86
N GLU A 7 -18.77 14.81 2.84
CA GLU A 7 -19.20 14.09 1.64
C GLU A 7 -18.20 14.17 0.47
N ASP A 8 -17.25 15.09 0.46
CA ASP A 8 -16.29 15.24 -0.65
C ASP A 8 -15.07 14.31 -0.59
N ALA A 9 -14.97 13.47 0.46
CA ALA A 9 -13.86 12.52 0.63
C ALA A 9 -14.11 11.14 -0.01
N TRP A 10 -15.33 10.87 -0.50
CA TRP A 10 -15.74 9.54 -0.99
C TRP A 10 -15.78 9.41 -2.52
N GLY A 11 -15.84 10.52 -3.27
CA GLY A 11 -16.03 10.49 -4.73
C GLY A 11 -14.83 10.05 -5.58
N CYS A 12 -13.63 9.90 -5.00
CA CYS A 12 -12.43 9.46 -5.74
C CYS A 12 -12.09 7.98 -5.56
N LEU A 13 -12.87 7.25 -4.75
CA LEU A 13 -12.72 5.80 -4.53
C LEU A 13 -13.73 4.96 -5.33
N GLU A 14 -14.70 5.58 -6.02
CA GLU A 14 -15.78 4.88 -6.75
C GLU A 14 -15.34 4.15 -8.03
N ASN A 15 -14.07 4.24 -8.45
CA ASN A 15 -13.52 3.38 -9.52
C ASN A 15 -12.52 2.33 -9.02
N MET A 16 -12.32 2.21 -7.70
CA MET A 16 -11.69 1.05 -7.10
C MET A 16 -12.77 -0.03 -6.92
N SER A 17 -12.76 -1.05 -7.78
CA SER A 17 -13.31 -2.35 -7.39
C SER A 17 -12.37 -2.96 -6.34
N LEU A 18 -12.46 -2.41 -5.13
CA LEU A 18 -12.15 -3.00 -3.84
C LEU A 18 -13.44 -3.06 -3.02
N ASP A 19 -14.57 -3.25 -3.70
CA ASP A 19 -15.85 -3.50 -3.07
C ASP A 19 -15.77 -4.85 -2.34
N PRO A 20 -15.84 -4.88 -0.99
CA PRO A 20 -15.88 -6.13 -0.24
C PRO A 20 -17.10 -6.99 -0.63
N GLN A 21 -18.12 -6.39 -1.26
CA GLN A 21 -19.37 -7.06 -1.61
C GLN A 21 -19.29 -7.83 -2.94
N HIS A 22 -18.29 -7.58 -3.80
CA HIS A 22 -18.21 -8.23 -5.11
C HIS A 22 -17.44 -9.57 -5.13
N LEU A 23 -16.88 -10.01 -3.99
CA LEU A 23 -16.19 -11.31 -3.85
C LEU A 23 -17.08 -12.45 -3.35
N PHE A 24 -18.32 -12.17 -2.96
CA PHE A 24 -19.33 -13.18 -2.65
C PHE A 24 -20.50 -12.99 -3.61
N LYS A 25 -20.59 -13.83 -4.64
CA LYS A 25 -21.93 -14.23 -5.07
C LYS A 25 -22.53 -14.94 -3.86
N GLU A 26 -23.67 -14.45 -3.38
CA GLU A 26 -24.53 -15.17 -2.44
C GLU A 26 -24.98 -16.48 -3.10
N GLU A 27 -24.10 -17.47 -3.14
CA GLU A 27 -24.52 -18.86 -3.26
C GLU A 27 -24.98 -19.28 -1.87
N PHE A 28 -26.30 -19.46 -1.78
CA PHE A 28 -27.08 -19.96 -0.65
C PHE A 28 -26.26 -20.82 0.33
N MET A 29 -25.84 -20.21 1.43
CA MET A 29 -25.33 -20.95 2.58
C MET A 29 -26.53 -21.67 3.22
N SER A 30 -26.46 -22.99 3.38
CA SER A 30 -27.51 -23.72 4.09
C SER A 30 -27.60 -23.25 5.55
N ALA A 31 -28.81 -23.27 6.11
CA ALA A 31 -29.06 -22.85 7.49
C ALA A 31 -28.19 -23.62 8.52
N ASP A 32 -27.88 -24.88 8.23
CA ASP A 32 -27.01 -25.74 9.05
C ASP A 32 -25.55 -25.28 9.06
N PHE A 33 -25.04 -24.76 7.94
CA PHE A 33 -23.67 -24.24 7.83
C PHE A 33 -23.57 -22.86 8.51
N ALA A 34 -24.61 -22.03 8.40
CA ALA A 34 -24.69 -20.75 9.10
C ALA A 34 -24.76 -20.94 10.63
N MET A 35 -25.50 -21.95 11.11
CA MET A 35 -25.53 -22.32 12.53
C MET A 35 -24.19 -22.85 13.06
N SER A 36 -23.45 -23.63 12.26
CA SER A 36 -22.16 -24.19 12.67
C SER A 36 -21.06 -23.13 12.84
N LEU A 37 -21.15 -22.02 12.10
CA LEU A 37 -20.19 -20.90 12.14
C LEU A 37 -20.38 -19.97 13.36
N SER A 38 -21.57 -19.96 13.99
CA SER A 38 -21.86 -19.08 15.13
C SER A 38 -21.32 -19.61 16.47
N CYS A 39 -21.06 -20.92 16.56
CA CYS A 39 -20.50 -21.58 17.75
C CYS A 39 -18.96 -21.63 17.75
N MET A 40 -18.32 -21.29 16.64
CA MET A 40 -16.87 -21.40 16.48
C MET A 40 -16.14 -20.22 17.12
N ASP A 41 -15.13 -20.51 17.95
CA ASP A 41 -14.22 -19.48 18.44
C ASP A 41 -13.28 -19.02 17.32
N TRP A 42 -13.71 -17.98 16.62
CA TRP A 42 -12.95 -17.36 15.54
C TRP A 42 -11.60 -16.81 16.00
N VAL A 43 -11.43 -16.44 17.27
CA VAL A 43 -10.14 -15.98 17.80
C VAL A 43 -9.16 -17.13 17.87
N TYR A 44 -9.58 -18.27 18.41
CA TYR A 44 -8.76 -19.48 18.45
C TYR A 44 -8.37 -19.96 17.04
N VAL A 45 -9.33 -19.97 16.10
CA VAL A 45 -9.04 -20.33 14.70
C VAL A 45 -8.02 -19.38 14.10
N PHE A 46 -8.20 -18.08 14.28
CA PHE A 46 -7.29 -17.08 13.74
C PHE A 46 -5.86 -17.23 14.31
N GLN A 47 -5.74 -17.45 15.63
CA GLN A 47 -4.45 -17.67 16.28
C GLN A 47 -3.79 -18.98 15.83
N SER A 48 -4.56 -20.05 15.67
CA SER A 48 -4.05 -21.33 15.19
C SER A 48 -3.52 -21.21 13.76
N MET A 49 -4.26 -20.54 12.87
CA MET A 49 -3.82 -20.28 11.50
C MET A 49 -2.59 -19.36 11.46
N HIS A 50 -2.53 -18.33 12.31
CA HIS A 50 -1.35 -17.48 12.44
C HIS A 50 -0.10 -18.30 12.76
N GLN A 51 -0.18 -19.21 13.74
CA GLN A 51 0.94 -20.08 14.07
C GLN A 51 1.34 -21.01 12.92
N ILE A 52 0.37 -21.56 12.19
CA ILE A 52 0.64 -22.38 11.00
C ILE A 52 1.38 -21.55 9.94
N ALA A 53 0.92 -20.33 9.66
CA ALA A 53 1.55 -19.46 8.67
C ALA A 53 3.00 -19.09 9.04
N VAL A 54 3.25 -18.82 10.32
CA VAL A 54 4.57 -18.38 10.79
C VAL A 54 5.56 -19.53 10.93
N LYS A 55 5.13 -20.70 11.44
CA LYS A 55 6.02 -21.83 11.78
C LYS A 55 6.33 -22.76 10.61
N ASN A 56 5.44 -22.89 9.64
CA ASN A 56 5.69 -23.76 8.49
C ASN A 56 6.65 -23.11 7.50
N THR A 57 7.32 -23.90 6.68
CA THR A 57 8.16 -23.44 5.55
C THR A 57 7.45 -23.60 4.21
N GLU A 58 6.55 -24.58 4.10
CA GLU A 58 5.78 -24.89 2.89
C GLU A 58 4.88 -23.71 2.48
N GLU A 59 5.08 -23.20 1.26
CA GLU A 59 4.34 -22.03 0.75
C GLU A 59 2.82 -22.26 0.76
N TYR A 60 2.36 -23.45 0.35
CA TYR A 60 0.93 -23.75 0.27
C TYR A 60 0.25 -23.70 1.65
N LEU A 61 0.87 -24.29 2.70
CA LEU A 61 0.33 -24.24 4.08
C LEU A 61 0.25 -22.81 4.59
N ARG A 62 1.28 -22.01 4.31
CA ARG A 62 1.28 -20.58 4.67
C ARG A 62 0.14 -19.84 3.97
N LEU A 63 -0.04 -20.08 2.68
CA LEU A 63 -1.08 -19.42 1.88
C LEU A 63 -2.50 -19.79 2.31
N GLU A 64 -2.75 -21.06 2.60
CA GLU A 64 -4.05 -21.52 3.10
C GLU A 64 -4.36 -20.90 4.46
N ALA A 65 -3.41 -20.94 5.39
CA ALA A 65 -3.57 -20.36 6.71
C ALA A 65 -3.88 -18.85 6.65
N ILE A 66 -3.10 -18.08 5.87
CA ILE A 66 -3.34 -16.65 5.67
C ILE A 66 -4.68 -16.40 4.97
N SER A 67 -5.10 -17.28 4.05
CA SER A 67 -6.39 -17.16 3.38
C SER A 67 -7.56 -17.39 4.35
N VAL A 68 -7.46 -18.36 5.25
CA VAL A 68 -8.45 -18.55 6.33
C VAL A 68 -8.51 -17.30 7.23
N MET A 69 -7.36 -16.78 7.64
CA MET A 69 -7.28 -15.54 8.44
C MET A 69 -7.95 -14.35 7.73
N ASN A 70 -7.70 -14.19 6.42
CA ASN A 70 -8.36 -13.16 5.62
C ASN A 70 -9.89 -13.33 5.59
N VAL A 71 -10.39 -14.55 5.46
CA VAL A 71 -11.84 -14.83 5.50
C VAL A 71 -12.44 -14.45 6.86
N VAL A 72 -11.77 -14.78 7.96
CA VAL A 72 -12.19 -14.38 9.31
C VAL A 72 -12.28 -12.86 9.43
N LEU A 73 -11.25 -12.14 8.96
CA LEU A 73 -11.22 -10.68 9.02
C LEU A 73 -12.29 -10.04 8.14
N MET A 74 -12.53 -10.57 6.93
CA MET A 74 -13.57 -10.09 6.02
C MET A 74 -14.97 -10.26 6.61
N ARG A 75 -15.21 -11.32 7.40
CA ARG A 75 -16.49 -11.55 8.08
C ARG A 75 -16.66 -10.74 9.36
N SER A 76 -15.57 -10.30 9.97
CA SER A 76 -15.62 -9.50 11.21
C SER A 76 -15.96 -8.03 10.95
N ASN A 77 -16.72 -7.42 11.85
CA ASN A 77 -16.95 -5.98 11.80
C ASN A 77 -15.67 -5.22 12.16
N ALA A 78 -15.26 -4.29 11.28
CA ALA A 78 -14.03 -3.51 11.42
C ALA A 78 -13.99 -2.65 12.69
N PHE A 79 -15.14 -2.14 13.16
CA PHE A 79 -15.23 -1.17 14.24
C PHE A 79 -15.47 -1.81 15.61
N THR A 80 -16.14 -2.95 15.65
CA THR A 80 -16.59 -3.55 16.92
C THR A 80 -15.90 -4.86 17.28
N GLU A 81 -15.43 -5.64 16.29
CA GLU A 81 -14.94 -6.99 16.55
C GLU A 81 -13.47 -7.18 16.22
N ARG A 82 -12.98 -6.51 15.18
CA ARG A 82 -11.68 -6.84 14.55
C ARG A 82 -10.46 -6.61 15.44
N GLU A 83 -10.59 -5.75 16.44
CA GLU A 83 -9.55 -5.46 17.43
C GLU A 83 -9.01 -6.74 18.10
N LYS A 84 -9.86 -7.73 18.37
CA LYS A 84 -9.48 -8.98 19.06
C LYS A 84 -8.46 -9.83 18.29
N PHE A 85 -8.29 -9.58 16.99
CA PHE A 85 -7.32 -10.30 16.15
C PHE A 85 -5.97 -9.58 16.05
N GLY A 86 -5.88 -8.31 16.47
CA GLY A 86 -4.69 -7.46 16.32
C GLY A 86 -3.72 -7.50 17.48
N GLY A 87 -3.32 -8.70 17.93
CA GLY A 87 -2.33 -8.87 18.99
C GLY A 87 -0.88 -8.65 18.52
N ALA A 88 0.04 -8.34 19.44
CA ALA A 88 1.46 -8.11 19.13
C ALA A 88 2.10 -9.29 18.35
N VAL A 89 1.84 -10.53 18.78
CA VAL A 89 2.31 -11.75 18.11
C VAL A 89 1.83 -11.84 16.65
N VAL A 90 0.63 -11.32 16.37
CA VAL A 90 0.09 -11.28 15.00
C VAL A 90 0.91 -10.33 14.14
N PHE A 91 1.18 -9.12 14.62
CA PHE A 91 2.00 -8.14 13.90
C PHE A 91 3.46 -8.58 13.74
N GLU A 92 4.04 -9.24 14.73
CA GLU A 92 5.36 -9.88 14.60
C GLU A 92 5.38 -10.91 13.46
N GLY A 93 4.36 -11.77 13.40
CA GLY A 93 4.22 -12.72 12.29
C GLY A 93 3.99 -12.04 10.94
N ILE A 94 3.27 -10.92 10.89
CA ILE A 94 3.13 -10.12 9.66
C ILE A 94 4.49 -9.59 9.21
N ALA A 95 5.29 -9.01 10.10
CA ALA A 95 6.65 -8.57 9.79
C ALA A 95 7.48 -9.72 9.20
N GLN A 96 7.41 -10.91 9.80
CA GLN A 96 8.11 -12.09 9.29
C GLN A 96 7.63 -12.53 7.90
N LEU A 97 6.32 -12.55 7.66
CA LEU A 97 5.71 -12.95 6.39
C LEU A 97 5.87 -11.91 5.27
N LEU A 98 6.27 -10.68 5.60
CA LEU A 98 6.62 -9.61 4.66
C LEU A 98 8.13 -9.49 4.40
N LYS A 99 8.98 -10.30 5.06
CA LYS A 99 10.43 -10.29 4.78
C LYS A 99 10.70 -10.64 3.31
N LYS A 100 11.82 -10.12 2.80
CA LYS A 100 12.28 -10.30 1.42
C LYS A 100 12.37 -11.77 0.99
N ASP A 101 12.70 -12.67 1.91
CA ASP A 101 12.85 -14.11 1.63
C ASP A 101 11.53 -14.88 1.56
N ALA A 102 10.40 -14.23 1.89
CA ALA A 102 9.08 -14.82 1.69
C ALA A 102 8.68 -14.77 0.21
N SER A 103 7.99 -15.81 -0.26
CA SER A 103 7.41 -15.85 -1.62
C SER A 103 6.46 -14.66 -1.85
N SER A 104 6.41 -14.15 -3.08
CA SER A 104 5.53 -13.02 -3.44
C SER A 104 4.04 -13.31 -3.19
N HIS A 105 3.57 -14.55 -3.33
CA HIS A 105 2.19 -14.93 -3.00
C HIS A 105 1.88 -14.75 -1.51
N VAL A 106 2.79 -15.20 -0.64
CA VAL A 106 2.66 -15.04 0.82
C VAL A 106 2.65 -13.55 1.17
N GLN A 107 3.60 -12.77 0.66
CA GLN A 107 3.65 -11.33 0.90
C GLN A 107 2.36 -10.64 0.43
N LYS A 108 1.85 -10.97 -0.75
CA LYS A 108 0.60 -10.42 -1.32
C LYS A 108 -0.61 -10.70 -0.41
N LYS A 109 -0.77 -11.94 0.06
CA LYS A 109 -1.86 -12.32 0.98
C LYS A 109 -1.71 -11.70 2.36
N THR A 110 -0.46 -11.54 2.82
CA THR A 110 -0.15 -10.87 4.09
C THR A 110 -0.43 -9.38 4.03
N LEU A 111 -0.11 -8.68 2.94
CA LEU A 111 -0.47 -7.26 2.74
C LEU A 111 -1.99 -7.08 2.77
N GLN A 112 -2.75 -8.00 2.17
CA GLN A 112 -4.22 -7.99 2.27
C GLN A 112 -4.70 -8.16 3.71
N MET A 113 -4.09 -9.09 4.46
CA MET A 113 -4.41 -9.31 5.87
C MET A 113 -4.12 -8.08 6.73
N LEU A 114 -2.97 -7.45 6.51
CA LEU A 114 -2.59 -6.22 7.18
C LEU A 114 -3.57 -5.08 6.87
N TYR A 115 -3.96 -4.90 5.59
CA TYR A 115 -4.99 -3.94 5.22
C TYR A 115 -6.32 -4.22 5.93
N LEU A 116 -6.77 -5.48 5.96
CA LEU A 116 -8.02 -5.85 6.65
C LEU A 116 -7.94 -5.56 8.15
N LEU A 117 -6.84 -5.90 8.82
CA LEU A 117 -6.61 -5.59 10.23
C LEU A 117 -6.65 -4.08 10.48
N LEU A 118 -5.89 -3.30 9.71
CA LEU A 118 -5.77 -1.85 9.90
C LEU A 118 -7.00 -1.07 9.43
N ASN A 119 -7.94 -1.68 8.70
CA ASN A 119 -9.27 -1.08 8.54
C ASN A 119 -10.05 -0.97 9.86
N CYS A 120 -9.57 -1.59 10.95
CA CYS A 120 -10.01 -1.29 12.30
C CYS A 120 -9.35 0.02 12.78
N PRO A 121 -10.11 1.10 13.06
CA PRO A 121 -9.52 2.38 13.45
C PRO A 121 -8.67 2.32 14.72
N LYS A 122 -9.01 1.42 15.66
CA LYS A 122 -8.23 1.22 16.88
C LYS A 122 -6.85 0.64 16.57
N LEU A 123 -6.81 -0.43 15.77
CA LEU A 123 -5.55 -1.05 15.34
C LEU A 123 -4.71 -0.11 14.47
N LEU A 124 -5.36 0.66 13.59
CA LEU A 124 -4.69 1.71 12.82
C LEU A 124 -4.08 2.78 13.72
N GLY A 125 -4.81 3.22 14.74
CA GLY A 125 -4.31 4.17 15.74
C GLY A 125 -3.06 3.65 16.42
N ILE A 126 -3.09 2.40 16.92
CA ILE A 126 -1.96 1.72 17.56
C ILE A 126 -0.76 1.60 16.61
N PHE A 127 -0.99 1.12 15.39
CA PHE A 127 0.03 1.00 14.35
C PHE A 127 0.69 2.34 14.06
N CYS A 128 -0.12 3.38 13.82
CA CYS A 128 0.38 4.72 13.51
C CYS A 128 1.12 5.37 14.69
N SER A 129 0.65 5.21 15.93
CA SER A 129 1.39 5.70 17.10
C SER A 129 2.71 4.96 17.29
N GLY A 130 2.72 3.67 16.99
CA GLY A 130 3.91 2.84 17.15
C GLY A 130 4.98 3.04 16.09
N CYS A 131 4.62 3.59 14.93
CA CYS A 131 5.57 3.99 13.90
C CYS A 131 6.17 5.39 14.11
N LYS A 132 5.76 6.14 15.15
CA LYS A 132 6.32 7.46 15.41
C LYS A 132 7.76 7.32 15.89
N VAL A 133 8.69 7.90 15.15
CA VAL A 133 10.09 8.00 15.53
C VAL A 133 10.24 9.16 16.52
N GLY A 134 10.51 8.84 17.78
CA GLY A 134 11.18 9.70 18.78
C GLY A 134 10.74 11.16 18.92
N GLU A 135 9.69 11.40 19.71
CA GLU A 135 9.61 12.57 20.59
C GLU A 135 9.16 12.05 21.97
N GLY A 136 10.12 11.77 22.84
CA GLY A 136 9.86 11.22 24.17
C GLY A 136 10.99 10.32 24.67
N ASP A 137 12.22 10.84 24.71
CA ASP A 137 13.27 10.28 25.57
C ASP A 137 13.19 10.91 26.98
N ASP A 138 11.97 11.24 27.42
CA ASP A 138 11.68 11.58 28.81
C ASP A 138 11.09 10.34 29.48
N ALA A 139 11.97 9.69 30.24
CA ALA A 139 11.72 8.51 31.04
C ALA A 139 10.50 8.64 31.96
N VAL A 140 9.65 7.61 32.01
CA VAL A 140 9.44 6.78 33.22
C VAL A 140 8.94 5.39 32.77
N ASN A 141 9.75 4.36 33.05
CA ASN A 141 9.44 2.93 33.15
C ASN A 141 8.10 2.42 32.58
N ASP A 142 8.16 1.78 31.41
CA ASP A 142 7.35 0.59 31.15
C ASP A 142 8.10 -0.36 30.21
N GLU A 143 9.03 -1.15 30.77
CA GLU A 143 9.86 -2.13 30.03
C GLU A 143 9.04 -3.19 29.28
N ARG A 144 7.71 -3.25 29.47
CA ARG A 144 6.81 -4.16 28.74
C ARG A 144 6.34 -3.65 27.38
N ASN A 145 6.51 -2.36 27.06
CA ASN A 145 5.95 -1.76 25.84
C ASN A 145 7.03 -1.33 24.81
N SER A 146 8.31 -1.39 25.14
CA SER A 146 9.38 -0.97 24.21
C SER A 146 9.64 -1.97 23.08
N SER A 147 9.31 -3.26 23.28
CA SER A 147 9.44 -4.28 22.23
C SER A 147 8.37 -4.13 21.16
N SER A 148 7.10 -3.90 21.55
CA SER A 148 5.90 -3.90 20.71
C SER A 148 5.82 -2.83 19.61
N PHE A 149 6.77 -1.90 19.59
CA PHE A 149 6.84 -0.84 18.58
C PHE A 149 7.87 -1.15 17.47
N LYS A 150 8.84 -2.04 17.72
CA LYS A 150 9.86 -2.40 16.73
C LYS A 150 9.27 -3.24 15.60
N GLU A 151 8.24 -4.04 15.88
CA GLU A 151 7.58 -4.88 14.88
C GLU A 151 6.90 -4.05 13.78
N PHE A 152 6.37 -2.87 14.12
CA PHE A 152 5.77 -1.99 13.12
C PHE A 152 6.81 -1.40 12.15
N SER A 153 8.00 -1.07 12.64
CA SER A 153 9.13 -0.68 11.78
C SER A 153 9.49 -1.82 10.82
N PHE A 154 9.52 -3.08 11.30
CA PHE A 154 9.80 -4.23 10.43
C PHE A 154 8.69 -4.50 9.41
N ILE A 155 7.43 -4.18 9.73
CA ILE A 155 6.34 -4.19 8.75
C ILE A 155 6.60 -3.16 7.65
N LEU A 156 7.00 -1.94 8.01
CA LEU A 156 7.34 -0.88 7.04
C LEU A 156 8.55 -1.26 6.17
N ASP A 157 9.57 -1.89 6.74
CA ASP A 157 10.70 -2.45 5.97
C ASP A 157 10.22 -3.56 5.02
N GLY A 158 9.31 -4.44 5.46
CA GLY A 158 8.66 -5.44 4.61
C GLY A 158 7.89 -4.83 3.44
N LEU A 159 7.16 -3.73 3.68
CA LEU A 159 6.50 -2.93 2.65
C LEU A 159 7.49 -2.31 1.66
N ALA A 160 8.61 -1.78 2.15
CA ALA A 160 9.68 -1.25 1.30
C ALA A 160 10.30 -2.34 0.42
N ASN A 161 10.47 -3.55 0.94
CA ASN A 161 10.93 -4.71 0.16
C ASN A 161 9.92 -5.09 -0.93
N CYS A 162 8.62 -5.06 -0.64
CA CYS A 162 7.56 -5.30 -1.63
C CYS A 162 7.60 -4.28 -2.78
N LEU A 163 7.91 -3.01 -2.48
CA LEU A 163 8.08 -1.95 -3.49
C LEU A 163 9.37 -2.13 -4.30
N SER A 164 10.43 -2.60 -3.66
CA SER A 164 11.76 -2.76 -4.24
C SER A 164 11.97 -4.11 -4.96
N CYS A 165 10.91 -4.89 -5.19
CA CYS A 165 11.03 -6.15 -5.91
C CYS A 165 11.53 -5.88 -7.34
N CYS A 166 12.72 -6.39 -7.68
CA CYS A 166 13.37 -6.17 -8.99
C CYS A 166 12.77 -6.99 -10.13
N GLY A 167 11.81 -7.88 -9.83
CA GLY A 167 11.20 -8.74 -10.83
C GLY A 167 10.19 -8.00 -11.70
N ASN A 168 10.06 -8.45 -12.95
CA ASN A 168 9.06 -7.96 -13.90
C ASN A 168 8.04 -9.08 -14.23
N SER A 169 7.82 -10.03 -13.32
CA SER A 169 6.72 -11.00 -13.48
C SER A 169 5.37 -10.31 -13.22
N PHE A 170 4.27 -10.95 -13.63
CA PHE A 170 2.93 -10.46 -13.30
C PHE A 170 2.73 -10.32 -11.78
N GLN A 171 3.23 -11.27 -11.00
CA GLN A 171 3.15 -11.23 -9.52
C GLN A 171 3.93 -10.06 -8.93
N ASP A 172 5.09 -9.72 -9.51
CA ASP A 172 5.92 -8.60 -9.03
C ASP A 172 5.26 -7.23 -9.27
N ILE A 173 4.48 -7.11 -10.35
CA ILE A 173 3.69 -5.91 -10.62
C ILE A 173 2.50 -5.85 -9.62
N GLU A 174 1.84 -6.98 -9.38
CA GLU A 174 0.71 -7.04 -8.46
C GLU A 174 1.10 -6.74 -7.01
N ILE A 175 2.23 -7.25 -6.52
CA ILE A 175 2.69 -6.99 -5.16
C ILE A 175 3.07 -5.51 -4.97
N ARG A 176 3.77 -4.90 -5.95
CA ARG A 176 4.08 -3.47 -5.93
C ARG A 176 2.80 -2.64 -5.94
N LYS A 177 1.79 -3.02 -6.72
CA LYS A 177 0.48 -2.36 -6.72
C LYS A 177 -0.21 -2.46 -5.37
N LYS A 178 -0.19 -3.64 -4.73
CA LYS A 178 -0.75 -3.82 -3.39
C LYS A 178 -0.04 -2.98 -2.34
N ALA A 179 1.29 -2.88 -2.42
CA ALA A 179 2.07 -2.02 -1.54
C ALA A 179 1.75 -0.53 -1.75
N VAL A 180 1.70 -0.05 -3.00
CA VAL A 180 1.28 1.34 -3.33
C VAL A 180 -0.12 1.64 -2.80
N ASN A 181 -1.08 0.73 -2.98
CA ASN A 181 -2.43 0.90 -2.46
C ASN A 181 -2.45 0.96 -0.93
N PHE A 182 -1.61 0.17 -0.26
CA PHE A 182 -1.48 0.23 1.19
C PHE A 182 -0.89 1.57 1.65
N LEU A 183 0.13 2.11 0.96
CA LEU A 183 0.64 3.45 1.23
C LEU A 183 -0.43 4.52 1.01
N ALA A 184 -1.28 4.39 -0.02
CA ALA A 184 -2.40 5.30 -0.25
C ALA A 184 -3.46 5.22 0.85
N PHE A 185 -3.69 4.02 1.40
CA PHE A 185 -4.52 3.82 2.58
C PHE A 185 -3.91 4.52 3.81
N LEU A 186 -2.61 4.37 4.06
CA LEU A 186 -1.92 5.10 5.15
C LEU A 186 -2.00 6.62 4.94
N ALA A 187 -1.77 7.13 3.74
CA ALA A 187 -1.97 8.55 3.44
C ALA A 187 -3.41 9.02 3.72
N SER A 188 -4.38 8.11 3.75
CA SER A 188 -5.79 8.42 4.09
C SER A 188 -6.08 8.43 5.58
N SER A 189 -5.18 7.93 6.44
CA SER A 189 -5.38 7.89 7.88
C SER A 189 -5.12 9.23 8.59
N GLY A 190 -4.93 10.31 7.84
CA GLY A 190 -4.66 11.65 8.35
C GLY A 190 -3.19 11.89 8.65
N LYS A 191 -2.92 12.81 9.59
CA LYS A 191 -1.58 13.36 9.88
C LYS A 191 -0.52 12.29 10.12
N SER A 192 -0.80 11.31 10.97
CA SER A 192 0.15 10.27 11.34
C SER A 192 0.55 9.37 10.16
N GLY A 193 -0.38 9.07 9.27
CA GLY A 193 -0.09 8.27 8.07
C GLY A 193 0.81 9.02 7.09
N PHE A 194 0.60 10.34 6.94
CA PHE A 194 1.53 11.20 6.19
C PHE A 194 2.93 11.21 6.80
N GLU A 195 3.04 11.33 8.12
CA GLU A 195 4.33 11.34 8.83
C GLU A 195 5.10 10.03 8.65
N ILE A 196 4.42 8.88 8.65
CA ILE A 196 5.05 7.59 8.35
C ILE A 196 5.66 7.60 6.94
N LEU A 197 4.92 8.09 5.94
CA LEU A 197 5.39 8.09 4.55
C LEU A 197 6.59 9.02 4.31
N VAL A 198 6.66 10.12 5.05
CA VAL A 198 7.65 11.19 4.86
C VAL A 198 8.88 11.01 5.76
N GLY A 199 8.69 10.57 7.00
CA GLY A 199 9.68 10.66 8.07
C GLY A 199 10.17 9.33 8.64
N HIS A 200 9.59 8.18 8.26
CA HIS A 200 10.07 6.90 8.77
C HIS A 200 11.41 6.51 8.15
N ASN A 201 12.40 6.21 9.00
CA ASN A 201 13.70 5.72 8.56
C ASN A 201 13.60 4.22 8.22
N LEU A 202 13.68 3.89 6.95
CA LEU A 202 13.68 2.51 6.48
C LEU A 202 15.09 1.93 6.54
N THR A 203 15.21 0.67 6.95
CA THR A 203 16.51 0.02 7.12
C THR A 203 17.14 -0.29 5.76
N GLY A 204 18.14 0.48 5.36
CA GLY A 204 18.88 0.25 4.11
C GLY A 204 18.09 0.56 2.83
N ALA A 205 16.97 1.27 2.92
CA ALA A 205 16.15 1.70 1.80
C ALA A 205 15.90 3.22 1.87
N PRO A 206 15.72 3.90 0.72
CA PRO A 206 15.31 5.29 0.74
C PRO A 206 13.85 5.41 1.23
N ASN A 207 13.41 6.62 1.56
CA ASN A 207 12.02 6.84 2.01
C ASN A 207 10.99 6.39 0.95
N PHE A 208 9.74 6.21 1.37
CA PHE A 208 8.67 5.71 0.49
C PHE A 208 8.42 6.60 -0.75
N ILE A 209 8.71 7.90 -0.67
CA ILE A 209 8.57 8.81 -1.81
C ILE A 209 9.55 8.47 -2.92
N VAL A 210 10.81 8.27 -2.56
CA VAL A 210 11.87 7.88 -3.50
C VAL A 210 11.63 6.45 -4.01
N LEU A 211 11.18 5.53 -3.15
CA LEU A 211 10.80 4.18 -3.59
C LEU A 211 9.69 4.20 -4.64
N MET A 212 8.69 5.08 -4.51
CA MET A 212 7.65 5.22 -5.54
C MET A 212 8.21 5.72 -6.87
N LEU A 213 9.20 6.62 -6.86
CA LEU A 213 9.88 7.04 -8.09
C LEU A 213 10.64 5.86 -8.74
N HIS A 214 11.32 5.05 -7.93
CA HIS A 214 12.00 3.85 -8.43
C HIS A 214 11.02 2.82 -9.00
N VAL A 215 9.84 2.64 -8.40
CA VAL A 215 8.77 1.80 -8.96
C VAL A 215 8.33 2.34 -10.32
N LEU A 216 8.08 3.64 -10.43
CA LEU A 216 7.63 4.26 -11.69
C LEU A 216 8.68 4.11 -12.79
N VAL A 217 9.94 4.48 -12.55
CA VAL A 217 10.98 4.39 -13.59
C VAL A 217 11.22 2.95 -14.02
N SER A 218 11.22 2.00 -13.08
CA SER A 218 11.35 0.57 -13.40
C SER A 218 10.24 0.08 -14.33
N GLU A 219 9.00 0.54 -14.14
CA GLU A 219 7.88 0.14 -15.00
C GLU A 219 7.94 0.79 -16.38
N ILE A 220 8.34 2.06 -16.45
CA ILE A 220 8.50 2.74 -17.75
C ILE A 220 9.64 2.09 -18.54
N ASP A 221 10.76 1.75 -17.90
CA ASP A 221 11.90 1.10 -18.55
C ASP A 221 11.56 -0.34 -18.99
N ALA A 222 10.80 -1.07 -18.17
CA ALA A 222 10.31 -2.41 -18.51
C ALA A 222 9.45 -2.41 -19.78
N GLU A 223 8.57 -1.41 -19.95
CA GLU A 223 7.74 -1.25 -21.16
C GLU A 223 8.55 -1.02 -22.42
N VAL A 224 9.63 -0.24 -22.34
CA VAL A 224 10.51 0.05 -23.48
C VAL A 224 11.30 -1.19 -23.88
N SER A 225 11.68 -2.02 -22.91
CA SER A 225 12.54 -3.19 -23.13
C SER A 225 11.83 -4.41 -23.75
N VAL A 226 10.51 -4.56 -23.57
CA VAL A 226 9.75 -5.74 -24.02
C VAL A 226 8.67 -5.34 -25.03
N PRO A 227 8.89 -5.54 -26.34
CA PRO A 227 7.98 -5.04 -27.38
C PRO A 227 6.64 -5.79 -27.47
N VAL A 228 6.53 -6.98 -26.87
CA VAL A 228 5.28 -7.76 -26.84
C VAL A 228 5.07 -8.32 -25.44
N GLU A 229 4.06 -7.81 -24.74
CA GLU A 229 3.64 -8.32 -23.43
C GLU A 229 2.18 -8.79 -23.44
N PRO A 230 1.82 -9.77 -22.57
CA PRO A 230 0.44 -10.17 -22.38
C PRO A 230 -0.45 -8.99 -21.94
N ALA A 231 -1.66 -8.88 -22.49
CA ALA A 231 -2.58 -7.78 -22.22
C ALA A 231 -2.87 -7.60 -20.71
N GLU A 232 -2.97 -8.70 -19.96
CA GLU A 232 -3.18 -8.68 -18.51
C GLU A 232 -2.02 -8.01 -17.76
N LYS A 233 -0.79 -8.27 -18.22
CA LYS A 233 0.43 -7.67 -17.65
C LYS A 233 0.50 -6.18 -17.95
N VAL A 234 0.20 -5.79 -19.19
CA VAL A 234 0.11 -4.38 -19.58
C VAL A 234 -0.95 -3.66 -18.76
N LYS A 235 -2.12 -4.28 -18.54
CA LYS A 235 -3.18 -3.75 -17.68
C LYS A 235 -2.72 -3.61 -16.23
N ALA A 236 -2.08 -4.62 -15.66
CA ALA A 236 -1.56 -4.58 -14.30
C ALA A 236 -0.57 -3.43 -14.10
N ARG A 237 0.37 -3.25 -15.06
CA ARG A 237 1.33 -2.15 -15.04
C ARG A 237 0.68 -0.78 -15.20
N THR A 238 -0.26 -0.66 -16.12
CA THR A 238 -1.04 0.57 -16.34
C THR A 238 -1.70 1.02 -15.02
N LEU A 239 -2.31 0.08 -14.31
CA LEU A 239 -2.93 0.37 -13.01
C LEU A 239 -1.87 0.72 -11.96
N LEU A 240 -0.74 0.02 -11.89
CA LEU A 240 0.35 0.35 -10.96
C LEU A 240 0.86 1.79 -11.15
N ILE A 241 1.17 2.17 -12.39
CA ILE A 241 1.64 3.53 -12.73
C ILE A 241 0.58 4.57 -12.33
N ARG A 242 -0.69 4.32 -12.68
CA ARG A 242 -1.81 5.19 -12.33
C ARG A 242 -1.93 5.40 -10.82
N GLU A 243 -1.97 4.32 -10.03
CA GLU A 243 -2.14 4.42 -8.58
C GLU A 243 -0.94 5.11 -7.91
N ALA A 244 0.28 4.85 -8.38
CA ALA A 244 1.48 5.52 -7.88
C ALA A 244 1.45 7.03 -8.18
N LEU A 245 1.03 7.44 -9.38
CA LEU A 245 0.86 8.86 -9.73
C LEU A 245 -0.27 9.54 -8.96
N ILE A 246 -1.39 8.85 -8.70
CA ILE A 246 -2.47 9.38 -7.85
C ILE A 246 -1.94 9.63 -6.45
N LEU A 247 -1.24 8.65 -5.87
CA LEU A 247 -0.65 8.78 -4.55
C LEU A 247 0.35 9.94 -4.49
N LEU A 248 1.31 10.00 -5.41
CA LEU A 248 2.28 11.10 -5.47
C LEU A 248 1.59 12.45 -5.58
N ASN A 249 0.62 12.60 -6.49
CA ASN A 249 -0.14 13.83 -6.64
C ASN A 249 -0.86 14.21 -5.36
N ARG A 250 -1.52 13.26 -4.71
CA ARG A 250 -2.22 13.49 -3.44
C ARG A 250 -1.26 13.95 -2.35
N LEU A 251 -0.10 13.32 -2.26
CA LEU A 251 0.93 13.67 -1.29
C LEU A 251 1.40 15.11 -1.52
N VAL A 252 1.84 15.45 -2.74
CA VAL A 252 2.34 16.80 -3.04
C VAL A 252 1.23 17.87 -3.11
N SER A 253 -0.04 17.49 -3.10
CA SER A 253 -1.19 18.41 -2.97
C SER A 253 -1.50 18.78 -1.53
N ASN A 254 -0.98 18.04 -0.55
CA ASN A 254 -1.43 18.20 0.82
C ASN A 254 -0.98 19.56 1.38
N PRO A 255 -1.89 20.40 1.91
CA PRO A 255 -1.55 21.75 2.36
C PRO A 255 -0.53 21.78 3.51
N GLY A 256 -0.47 20.74 4.35
CA GLY A 256 0.46 20.64 5.47
C GLY A 256 1.80 19.98 5.14
N TYR A 257 1.89 19.22 4.05
CA TYR A 257 3.08 18.40 3.73
C TYR A 257 3.67 18.65 2.34
N SER A 258 3.00 19.42 1.47
CA SER A 258 3.42 19.66 0.08
C SER A 258 4.85 20.18 -0.02
N SER A 259 5.21 21.20 0.77
CA SER A 259 6.56 21.79 0.77
C SER A 259 7.63 20.77 1.18
N THR A 260 7.38 20.00 2.24
CA THR A 260 8.30 18.94 2.71
C THR A 260 8.50 17.86 1.66
N LEU A 261 7.42 17.41 1.03
CA LEU A 261 7.45 16.37 0.00
C LEU A 261 8.14 16.86 -1.28
N LEU A 262 7.83 18.07 -1.73
CA LEU A 262 8.51 18.69 -2.87
C LEU A 262 9.99 18.94 -2.57
N CYS A 263 10.33 19.26 -1.32
CA CYS A 263 11.71 19.33 -0.86
C CYS A 263 12.40 17.97 -1.01
N ILE A 264 11.80 16.87 -0.53
CA ILE A 264 12.35 15.51 -0.69
C ILE A 264 12.57 15.16 -2.16
N LEU A 265 11.59 15.44 -3.02
CA LEU A 265 11.66 15.18 -4.47
C LEU A 265 12.73 16.01 -5.19
N THR A 266 13.21 17.08 -4.56
CA THR A 266 14.18 18.03 -5.15
C THR A 266 15.45 18.19 -4.32
N ALA A 267 15.63 17.37 -3.28
CA ALA A 267 16.69 17.53 -2.30
C ALA A 267 18.07 17.19 -2.89
N ALA A 268 18.12 16.13 -3.70
CA ALA A 268 19.33 15.66 -4.36
C ALA A 268 19.16 15.72 -5.89
N ARG A 269 20.27 15.99 -6.60
CA ARG A 269 20.25 16.23 -8.05
C ARG A 269 19.74 15.01 -8.83
N ASP A 270 20.13 13.82 -8.41
CA ASP A 270 19.69 12.54 -8.95
C ASP A 270 18.19 12.33 -8.75
N ILE A 271 17.67 12.56 -7.54
CA ILE A 271 16.23 12.45 -7.23
C ILE A 271 15.42 13.50 -8.02
N ALA A 272 15.90 14.74 -8.10
CA ALA A 272 15.26 15.79 -8.88
C ALA A 272 15.22 15.44 -10.38
N SER A 273 16.33 14.95 -10.90
CA SER A 273 16.45 14.54 -12.31
C SER A 273 15.54 13.35 -12.61
N LEU A 274 15.49 12.35 -11.72
CA LEU A 274 14.58 11.21 -11.82
C LEU A 274 13.10 11.65 -11.78
N THR A 275 12.76 12.56 -10.87
CA THR A 275 11.39 13.11 -10.75
C THR A 275 10.98 13.81 -12.04
N ILE A 276 11.86 14.65 -12.61
CA ILE A 276 11.60 15.38 -13.87
C ILE A 276 11.50 14.42 -15.06
N ASP A 277 12.37 13.40 -15.12
CA ASP A 277 12.37 12.38 -16.18
C ASP A 277 11.04 11.62 -16.20
N ILE A 278 10.65 11.03 -15.05
CA ILE A 278 9.39 10.30 -14.90
C ILE A 278 8.19 11.18 -15.29
N ALA A 279 8.13 12.39 -14.75
CA ALA A 279 7.03 13.30 -15.01
C ALA A 279 6.96 13.72 -16.49
N SER A 280 8.11 13.82 -17.16
CA SER A 280 8.17 14.17 -18.59
C SER A 280 7.77 13.00 -19.48
N ARG A 281 8.35 11.81 -19.27
CA ARG A 281 8.04 10.60 -20.04
C ARG A 281 6.57 10.19 -19.92
N LEU A 282 6.01 10.23 -18.71
CA LEU A 282 4.60 9.89 -18.50
C LEU A 282 3.62 10.97 -18.99
N SER A 283 4.07 12.23 -19.13
CA SER A 283 3.23 13.31 -19.68
C SER A 283 3.10 13.29 -21.20
N GLN A 284 4.04 12.60 -21.86
CA GLN A 284 4.07 12.40 -23.31
C GLN A 284 3.11 11.26 -23.66
N ASN A 285 2.23 11.49 -24.64
CA ASN A 285 1.30 10.47 -25.11
C ASN A 285 1.96 9.64 -26.22
N ASP A 286 3.08 8.99 -25.89
CA ASP A 286 3.88 8.21 -26.86
C ASP A 286 3.43 6.74 -26.94
N TYR A 287 2.24 6.44 -26.43
CA TYR A 287 1.71 5.08 -26.41
C TYR A 287 1.42 4.58 -27.82
N ARG A 288 1.94 3.38 -28.15
CA ARG A 288 1.63 2.68 -29.39
C ARG A 288 0.35 1.89 -29.21
N PRO A 289 -0.71 2.14 -30.00
CA PRO A 289 -1.97 1.44 -29.85
C PRO A 289 -1.82 -0.07 -30.15
N GLY A 290 -1.81 -0.88 -29.09
CA GLY A 290 -1.96 -2.35 -29.14
C GLY A 290 -3.40 -2.83 -28.87
N GLN A 291 -3.59 -4.15 -28.83
CA GLN A 291 -4.83 -4.81 -28.38
C GLN A 291 -5.03 -4.62 -26.86
N LEU A 292 -5.45 -3.43 -26.47
CA LEU A 292 -5.95 -3.15 -25.12
C LEU A 292 -7.47 -3.03 -25.11
N ASP A 293 -8.07 -3.44 -24.00
CA ASP A 293 -9.46 -3.11 -23.68
C ASP A 293 -9.66 -1.59 -23.60
N SER A 294 -10.90 -1.15 -23.79
CA SER A 294 -11.25 0.28 -23.86
C SER A 294 -10.90 1.05 -22.59
N MET A 295 -11.00 0.42 -21.42
CA MET A 295 -10.71 1.08 -20.15
C MET A 295 -9.20 1.27 -19.96
N THR A 296 -8.41 0.22 -20.19
CA THR A 296 -6.95 0.30 -20.07
C THR A 296 -6.38 1.32 -21.07
N ARG A 297 -6.97 1.39 -22.28
CA ARG A 297 -6.62 2.41 -23.27
C ARG A 297 -6.90 3.82 -22.77
N LYS A 298 -8.10 4.09 -22.24
CA LYS A 298 -8.46 5.39 -21.66
C LYS A 298 -7.49 5.81 -20.57
N ILE A 299 -7.16 4.92 -19.64
CA ILE A 299 -6.21 5.23 -18.57
C ILE A 299 -4.85 5.65 -19.14
N ARG A 300 -4.35 4.97 -20.17
CA ARG A 300 -3.05 5.27 -20.80
C ARG A 300 -3.05 6.56 -21.60
N GLU A 301 -4.08 6.80 -22.39
CA GLU A 301 -4.12 7.93 -23.32
C GLU A 301 -4.50 9.25 -22.62
N THR A 302 -5.27 9.18 -21.53
CA THR A 302 -5.77 10.38 -20.84
C THR A 302 -5.33 10.47 -19.38
N GLU A 303 -5.66 9.48 -18.54
CA GLU A 303 -5.51 9.64 -17.08
C GLU A 303 -4.06 9.73 -16.63
N ILE A 304 -3.19 8.83 -17.11
CA ILE A 304 -1.76 8.84 -16.78
C ILE A 304 -1.09 10.14 -17.26
N PRO A 305 -1.22 10.57 -18.53
CA PRO A 305 -0.68 11.83 -19.00
C PRO A 305 -1.16 13.04 -18.21
N ASP A 306 -2.46 13.11 -17.86
CA ASP A 306 -3.00 14.22 -17.08
C ASP A 306 -2.46 14.26 -15.65
N LEU A 307 -2.42 13.10 -14.97
CA LEU A 307 -1.79 12.98 -13.65
C LEU A 307 -0.31 13.38 -13.68
N ALA A 308 0.42 12.95 -14.71
CA ALA A 308 1.83 13.28 -14.89
C ALA A 308 2.03 14.78 -15.15
N ARG A 309 1.17 15.43 -15.96
CA ARG A 309 1.22 16.89 -16.19
C ARG A 309 0.97 17.69 -14.92
N VAL A 310 -0.01 17.28 -14.12
CA VAL A 310 -0.30 17.92 -12.83
C VAL A 310 0.89 17.79 -11.89
N PHE A 311 1.46 16.59 -11.79
CA PHE A 311 2.65 16.34 -10.97
C PHE A 311 3.85 17.17 -11.44
N LYS A 312 4.13 17.13 -12.75
CA LYS A 312 5.19 17.90 -13.41
C LYS A 312 5.08 19.40 -13.12
N LYS A 313 3.88 19.97 -13.29
CA LYS A 313 3.62 21.40 -13.06
C LYS A 313 4.00 21.79 -11.63
N ARG A 314 3.62 21.00 -10.63
CA ARG A 314 3.92 21.30 -9.22
C ARG A 314 5.42 21.22 -8.90
N VAL A 315 6.10 20.19 -9.39
CA VAL A 315 7.55 20.05 -9.21
C VAL A 315 8.29 21.22 -9.85
N TRP A 316 7.91 21.62 -11.06
CA TRP A 316 8.52 22.76 -11.75
C TRP A 316 8.24 24.10 -11.07
N SER A 317 7.02 24.35 -10.62
CA SER A 317 6.70 25.57 -9.85
C SER A 317 7.59 25.67 -8.61
N TYR A 318 7.72 24.59 -7.85
CA TYR A 318 8.57 24.57 -6.65
C TYR A 318 10.06 24.76 -6.94
N LEU A 319 10.57 24.21 -8.05
CA LEU A 319 11.96 24.43 -8.48
C LEU A 319 12.18 25.88 -8.92
N GLY A 320 11.23 26.48 -9.63
CA GLY A 320 11.28 27.90 -10.03
C GLY A 320 11.29 28.83 -8.82
N ASP A 321 10.48 28.53 -7.80
CA ASP A 321 10.41 29.29 -6.55
C ASP A 321 11.73 29.24 -5.73
N LYS A 322 12.56 28.20 -5.91
CA LYS A 322 13.87 28.07 -5.26
C LYS A 322 15.02 28.80 -5.97
N ILE A 323 14.84 29.20 -7.23
CA ILE A 323 15.87 29.82 -8.07
C ILE A 323 15.73 31.36 -8.09
N SER A 324 14.61 31.90 -7.58
CA SER A 324 14.37 33.34 -7.42
C SER A 324 14.87 33.85 -6.07
#